data_AF-A0A358NK13-F1
#
_entry.id   AF-A0A358NK13-F1
#
_cell.length_a   1.000
_cell.length_b   1.000
_cell.length_c   1.000
_cell.angle_alpha   90.00
_cell.angle_beta   90.00
_cell.angle_gamma   90.00
#
_symmetry.space_group_name_H-M   'P 1'
#
loop_
_entity.id
_entity.type
_entity.pdbx_description
1 polymer ?
#
loop_
_entity_poly.entity_id
_entity_poly.type
_entity_poly.pdbx_seq_one_letter_code
_entity_poly.pdbx_strand_id
1 'polypeptide(L)'
;KVIVINFVEYLKGVVASEMPVEFNIEALKAQGVTARTYLLYRLKKYPDGHPDHLGAPLCTSTHCQVWNSKESLIASHSEEWYENSWGKIEEAVNSTKGQILVYEGKIIEPLFHSTSGGRTENSEDVFSTSVPYLRSVESPYESDAPRLHASVKISVDEFIKKLKSSYVNLDISKNNLSEKIKLGEVSEGGKIKTIYVDGTEITGREIRTIFNLNSTNFSFIQSGNEIEIVTTGYGHGVGMSQWGAEGMAGKGYGYLDILKHYFTNIDIAKIK
;
A
#
# COMPACT_ATOMS: atom_id res chain seq x y z
N LYS A 1 20.27 3.31 -12.32
CA LYS A 1 21.45 2.41 -12.35
C LYS A 1 21.01 1.05 -11.81
N VAL A 2 21.33 -0.05 -12.49
CA VAL A 2 21.10 -1.40 -11.97
C VAL A 2 22.27 -1.77 -11.06
N ILE A 3 21.97 -2.36 -9.90
CA ILE A 3 22.96 -2.84 -8.93
C ILE A 3 22.63 -4.27 -8.51
N VAL A 4 23.66 -5.06 -8.25
CA VAL A 4 23.54 -6.43 -7.72
C VAL A 4 23.71 -6.36 -6.21
N ILE A 5 22.76 -6.93 -5.47
CA ILE A 5 22.71 -6.87 -4.00
C ILE A 5 22.60 -8.30 -3.47
N ASN A 6 23.25 -8.57 -2.34
CA ASN A 6 23.04 -9.83 -1.63
C ASN A 6 21.55 -9.96 -1.21
N PHE A 7 20.98 -11.14 -1.40
CA PHE A 7 19.56 -11.40 -1.14
C PHE A 7 19.12 -11.01 0.27
N VAL A 8 19.91 -11.34 1.29
CA VAL A 8 19.55 -11.06 2.69
C VAL A 8 19.68 -9.56 3.00
N GLU A 9 20.73 -8.91 2.50
CA GLU A 9 20.92 -7.46 2.68
C GLU A 9 19.85 -6.64 1.96
N TYR A 10 19.39 -7.12 0.79
CA TYR A 10 18.25 -6.53 0.12
C TYR A 10 17.00 -6.58 1.01
N LEU A 11 16.69 -7.74 1.61
CA LEU A 11 15.51 -7.88 2.47
C LEU A 11 15.59 -7.00 3.73
N LYS A 12 16.76 -6.89 4.36
CA LYS A 12 16.95 -5.96 5.50
C LYS A 12 16.65 -4.52 5.08
N GLY A 13 17.18 -4.10 3.93
CA GLY A 13 16.91 -2.78 3.38
C GLY A 13 15.43 -2.54 3.05
N VAL A 14 14.70 -3.56 2.55
CA VAL A 14 13.25 -3.45 2.33
C VAL A 14 12.51 -3.30 3.65
N VAL A 15 12.72 -4.21 4.61
CA VAL A 15 11.99 -4.17 5.90
C VAL A 15 12.23 -2.84 6.62
N ALA A 16 13.47 -2.37 6.67
CA ALA A 16 13.81 -1.08 7.28
C ALA A 16 13.30 0.15 6.51
N SER A 17 12.95 0.01 5.23
CA SER A 17 12.42 1.11 4.41
C SER A 17 10.89 1.12 4.34
N GLU A 18 10.25 -0.04 4.53
CA GLU A 18 8.81 -0.22 4.41
C GLU A 18 8.08 -0.06 5.75
N MET A 19 8.69 -0.48 6.85
CA MET A 19 8.10 -0.38 8.19
C MET A 19 9.01 0.39 9.14
N PRO A 20 8.45 1.25 10.01
CA PRO A 20 9.19 1.82 11.14
C PRO A 20 9.75 0.69 12.01
N VAL A 21 10.99 0.83 12.46
CA VAL A 21 11.65 -0.21 13.27
C VAL A 21 11.05 -0.34 14.67
N GLU A 22 10.33 0.69 15.12
CA GLU A 22 9.58 0.72 16.36
C GLU A 22 8.43 -0.30 16.35
N PHE A 23 7.92 -0.67 15.16
CA PHE A 23 6.87 -1.67 15.01
C PHE A 23 7.26 -2.97 15.71
N ASN A 24 6.25 -3.66 16.23
CA ASN A 24 6.39 -4.95 16.88
C ASN A 24 7.17 -5.93 15.99
N ILE A 25 8.04 -6.74 16.62
CA ILE A 25 8.86 -7.73 15.92
C ILE A 25 8.03 -8.70 15.08
N GLU A 26 6.80 -9.03 15.49
CA GLU A 26 5.91 -9.91 14.73
C GLU A 26 5.39 -9.25 13.44
N ALA A 27 5.15 -7.93 13.46
CA ALA A 27 4.81 -7.17 12.25
C ALA A 27 6.01 -7.09 11.29
N LEU A 28 7.21 -6.83 11.82
CA LEU A 28 8.45 -6.82 11.02
C LEU A 28 8.76 -8.21 10.42
N LYS A 29 8.51 -9.29 11.16
CA LYS A 29 8.62 -10.67 10.65
C LYS A 29 7.63 -10.92 9.51
N ALA A 30 6.37 -10.51 9.66
CA ALA A 30 5.37 -10.61 8.61
C ALA A 30 5.81 -9.85 7.34
N GLN A 31 6.30 -8.62 7.48
CA GLN A 31 6.88 -7.85 6.38
C GLN A 31 8.09 -8.55 5.75
N GLY A 32 8.97 -9.15 6.55
CA GLY A 32 10.12 -9.90 6.05
C GLY A 32 9.71 -11.10 5.17
N VAL A 33 8.69 -11.86 5.56
CA VAL A 33 8.15 -12.97 4.76
C VAL A 33 7.47 -12.46 3.48
N THR A 34 6.66 -11.40 3.59
CA THR A 34 5.98 -10.74 2.47
C THR A 34 6.99 -10.22 1.44
N ALA A 35 8.00 -9.44 1.87
CA ALA A 35 9.05 -8.89 1.01
C ALA A 35 9.88 -9.98 0.32
N ARG A 36 10.21 -11.06 1.05
CA ARG A 36 10.93 -12.23 0.48
C ARG A 36 10.13 -12.92 -0.59
N THR A 37 8.84 -13.13 -0.33
CA THR A 37 7.93 -13.76 -1.27
C THR A 37 7.77 -12.88 -2.51
N TYR A 38 7.60 -11.56 -2.35
CA TYR A 38 7.50 -10.61 -3.45
C TYR A 38 8.77 -10.61 -4.33
N LEU A 39 9.94 -10.55 -3.71
CA LEU A 39 11.23 -10.62 -4.40
C LEU A 39 11.33 -11.87 -5.28
N LEU A 40 11.05 -13.05 -4.72
CA LEU A 40 11.13 -14.32 -5.44
C LEU A 40 10.06 -14.43 -6.54
N TYR A 41 8.84 -13.94 -6.30
CA TYR A 41 7.80 -13.87 -7.32
C TYR A 41 8.25 -13.01 -8.51
N ARG A 42 8.82 -11.82 -8.25
CA ARG A 42 9.29 -10.91 -9.30
C ARG A 42 10.49 -11.47 -10.06
N LEU A 43 11.43 -12.11 -9.38
CA LEU A 43 12.56 -12.81 -10.01
C LEU A 43 12.08 -13.91 -10.97
N LYS A 44 11.04 -14.65 -10.58
CA LYS A 44 10.45 -15.70 -11.43
C LYS A 44 9.64 -15.13 -12.60
N LYS A 45 8.89 -14.06 -12.38
CA LYS A 45 8.02 -13.43 -13.38
C LYS A 45 8.80 -12.63 -14.43
N TYR A 46 9.91 -12.03 -14.02
CA TYR A 46 10.71 -11.11 -14.85
C TYR A 46 12.20 -11.48 -14.83
N PRO A 47 12.59 -12.68 -15.30
CA PRO A 47 13.98 -13.14 -15.22
C PRO A 47 14.97 -12.22 -15.96
N ASP A 48 14.52 -11.58 -17.04
CA ASP A 48 15.32 -10.66 -17.86
C ASP A 48 15.07 -9.17 -17.54
N GLY A 49 14.28 -8.90 -16.50
CA GLY A 49 13.90 -7.56 -16.07
C GLY A 49 12.45 -7.16 -16.38
N HIS A 50 11.96 -6.16 -15.65
CA HIS A 50 10.60 -5.65 -15.81
C HIS A 50 10.51 -4.66 -16.99
N PRO A 51 9.38 -4.59 -17.71
CA PRO A 51 9.20 -3.62 -18.81
C PRO A 51 9.50 -2.17 -18.43
N ASP A 52 9.08 -1.74 -17.23
CA ASP A 52 9.28 -0.36 -16.76
C ASP A 52 10.70 -0.06 -16.23
N HIS A 53 11.52 -1.10 -16.03
CA HIS A 53 12.90 -0.96 -15.59
C HIS A 53 13.74 -2.13 -16.09
N LEU A 54 14.10 -2.05 -17.38
CA LEU A 54 14.84 -3.05 -18.12
C LEU A 54 16.14 -3.44 -17.40
N GLY A 55 16.46 -4.73 -17.41
CA GLY A 55 17.66 -5.29 -16.77
C GLY A 55 17.58 -5.46 -15.26
N ALA A 56 16.44 -5.14 -14.62
CA ALA A 56 16.20 -5.46 -13.21
C ALA A 56 14.77 -6.00 -12.98
N PRO A 57 14.59 -7.09 -12.22
CA PRO A 57 13.27 -7.66 -11.92
C PRO A 57 12.45 -6.79 -10.94
N LEU A 58 13.12 -5.94 -10.16
CA LEU A 58 12.52 -5.02 -9.19
C LEU A 58 13.17 -3.62 -9.26
N CYS A 59 12.43 -2.61 -8.82
CA CYS A 59 12.94 -1.27 -8.50
C CYS A 59 12.81 -0.99 -7.00
N THR A 60 13.34 0.16 -6.56
CA THR A 60 13.47 0.55 -5.14
C THR A 60 12.40 1.56 -4.69
N SER A 61 11.31 1.68 -5.44
CA SER A 61 10.22 2.64 -5.20
C SER A 61 8.90 1.92 -4.92
N THR A 62 7.87 2.70 -4.63
CA THR A 62 6.48 2.24 -4.40
C THR A 62 5.85 1.48 -5.57
N HIS A 63 6.51 1.46 -6.74
CA HIS A 63 6.12 0.59 -7.85
C HIS A 63 6.38 -0.91 -7.57
N CYS A 64 7.43 -1.22 -6.80
CA CYS A 64 7.77 -2.58 -6.39
C CYS A 64 7.68 -2.68 -4.86
N GLN A 65 8.79 -2.41 -4.19
CA GLN A 65 8.89 -2.24 -2.75
C GLN A 65 10.01 -1.24 -2.49
N VAL A 66 9.80 -0.37 -1.51
CA VAL A 66 10.74 0.66 -1.11
C VAL A 66 12.00 -0.02 -0.59
N TRP A 67 13.15 0.44 -1.08
CA TRP A 67 14.44 -0.06 -0.64
C TRP A 67 15.44 1.08 -0.56
N ASN A 68 16.15 1.14 0.55
CA ASN A 68 17.32 1.99 0.73
C ASN A 68 18.49 1.13 1.20
N SER A 69 19.70 1.52 0.80
CA SER A 69 20.90 0.85 1.30
C SER A 69 21.06 1.14 2.79
N LYS A 70 21.79 0.27 3.49
CA LYS A 70 22.13 0.46 4.90
C LYS A 70 22.80 1.82 5.15
N GLU A 71 23.73 2.21 4.29
CA GLU A 71 24.45 3.49 4.37
C GLU A 71 23.48 4.67 4.19
N SER A 72 22.54 4.56 3.24
CA SER A 72 21.50 5.58 3.03
C SER A 72 20.57 5.70 4.23
N LEU A 73 20.19 4.57 4.84
CA LEU A 73 19.34 4.55 6.03
C LEU A 73 20.04 5.21 7.22
N ILE A 74 21.31 4.85 7.47
CA ILE A 74 22.15 5.48 8.51
C ILE A 74 22.24 7.00 8.27
N ALA A 75 22.56 7.42 7.03
CA ALA A 75 22.71 8.84 6.70
C ALA A 75 21.40 9.64 6.84
N SER A 76 20.24 9.02 6.56
CA SER A 76 18.92 9.65 6.69
C SER A 76 18.40 9.73 8.12
N HIS A 77 18.92 8.89 9.02
CA HIS A 77 18.56 8.86 10.44
C HIS A 77 19.74 9.34 11.29
N SER A 78 20.48 8.41 11.91
CA SER A 78 21.71 8.67 12.66
C SER A 78 22.50 7.36 12.85
N GLU A 79 23.76 7.45 13.28
CA GLU A 79 24.52 6.27 13.72
C GLU A 79 23.86 5.60 14.93
N GLU A 80 23.36 6.40 15.88
CA GLU A 80 22.61 5.92 17.06
C GLU A 80 21.35 5.13 16.66
N TRP A 81 20.61 5.59 15.65
CA TRP A 81 19.45 4.85 15.14
C TRP A 81 19.89 3.47 14.68
N TYR A 82 20.98 3.37 13.93
CA TYR A 82 21.49 2.09 13.44
C TYR A 82 21.89 1.15 14.58
N GLU A 83 22.64 1.65 15.56
CA GLU A 83 23.06 0.86 16.72
C GLU A 83 21.88 0.27 17.51
N ASN A 84 20.80 1.04 17.64
CA ASN A 84 19.60 0.64 18.39
C ASN A 84 18.59 -0.18 17.57
N SER A 85 18.56 0.00 16.25
CA SER A 85 17.45 -0.46 15.39
C SER A 85 17.83 -1.65 14.52
N TRP A 86 19.07 -1.69 14.03
CA TRP A 86 19.43 -2.66 12.99
C TRP A 86 19.34 -4.10 13.48
N GLY A 87 19.71 -4.36 14.74
CA GLY A 87 19.61 -5.70 15.34
C GLY A 87 18.19 -6.29 15.25
N LYS A 88 17.15 -5.46 15.44
CA LYS A 88 15.75 -5.88 15.35
C LYS A 88 15.33 -6.19 13.91
N ILE A 89 15.81 -5.43 12.93
CA ILE A 89 15.61 -5.70 11.50
C ILE A 89 16.28 -7.02 11.11
N GLU A 90 17.51 -7.23 11.57
CA GLU A 90 18.23 -8.50 11.33
C GLU A 90 17.51 -9.67 11.96
N GLU A 91 17.01 -9.53 13.19
CA GLU A 91 16.21 -10.55 13.86
C GLU A 91 14.95 -10.90 13.05
N ALA A 92 14.19 -9.90 12.60
CA ALA A 92 12.97 -10.11 11.82
C ALA A 92 13.25 -10.89 10.51
N VAL A 93 14.31 -10.52 9.79
CA VAL A 93 14.68 -11.17 8.52
C VAL A 93 15.25 -12.57 8.75
N ASN A 94 16.12 -12.74 9.75
CA ASN A 94 16.82 -14.00 10.00
C ASN A 94 15.94 -15.06 10.67
N SER A 95 15.07 -14.67 11.59
CA SER A 95 14.14 -15.60 12.26
C SER A 95 13.11 -16.18 11.29
N THR A 96 12.82 -15.48 10.19
CA THR A 96 11.92 -15.94 9.11
C THR A 96 12.67 -16.53 7.92
N LYS A 97 13.95 -16.90 8.09
CA LYS A 97 14.81 -17.35 6.98
C LYS A 97 14.18 -18.50 6.19
N GLY A 98 14.08 -18.27 4.88
CA GLY A 98 13.55 -19.23 3.91
C GLY A 98 12.03 -19.35 3.91
N GLN A 99 11.29 -18.63 4.76
CA GLN A 99 9.83 -18.69 4.74
C GLN A 99 9.26 -17.81 3.64
N ILE A 100 8.31 -18.37 2.89
CA ILE A 100 7.58 -17.72 1.81
C ILE A 100 6.10 -18.08 1.87
N LEU A 101 5.26 -17.23 1.26
CA LEU A 101 3.83 -17.46 1.13
C LEU A 101 3.53 -18.19 -0.18
N VAL A 102 2.72 -19.24 -0.09
CA VAL A 102 2.27 -20.02 -1.25
C VAL A 102 0.77 -20.24 -1.22
N TYR A 103 0.17 -20.36 -2.39
CA TYR A 103 -1.22 -20.76 -2.58
C TYR A 103 -1.22 -21.94 -3.56
N GLU A 104 -1.82 -23.07 -3.18
CA GLU A 104 -1.80 -24.32 -3.96
C GLU A 104 -0.37 -24.71 -4.40
N GLY A 105 0.60 -24.57 -3.50
CA GLY A 105 2.01 -24.90 -3.74
C GLY A 105 2.75 -23.93 -4.68
N LYS A 106 2.11 -22.86 -5.16
CA LYS A 106 2.73 -21.84 -6.02
C LYS A 106 3.01 -20.58 -5.20
N ILE A 107 4.18 -19.97 -5.41
CA ILE A 107 4.52 -18.68 -4.82
C ILE A 107 3.48 -17.62 -5.22
N ILE A 108 3.00 -16.87 -4.24
CA ILE A 108 2.01 -15.81 -4.47
C ILE A 108 2.68 -14.48 -4.84
N GLU A 109 1.88 -13.52 -5.33
CA GLU A 109 2.22 -12.10 -5.35
C GLU A 109 1.66 -11.42 -4.10
N PRO A 110 2.47 -11.19 -3.05
CA PRO A 110 1.97 -10.76 -1.74
C PRO A 110 1.93 -9.23 -1.66
N LEU A 111 0.88 -8.63 -2.22
CA LEU A 111 0.73 -7.18 -2.17
C LEU A 111 0.55 -6.68 -0.73
N PHE A 112 1.05 -5.47 -0.45
CA PHE A 112 0.94 -4.84 0.85
C PHE A 112 0.90 -3.32 0.72
N HIS A 113 0.36 -2.64 1.73
CA HIS A 113 0.18 -1.20 1.74
C HIS A 113 0.23 -0.66 3.18
N SER A 114 0.23 0.67 3.34
CA SER A 114 0.43 1.28 4.66
C SER A 114 -0.76 1.11 5.60
N THR A 115 -1.95 1.59 5.20
CA THR A 115 -3.14 1.59 6.05
C THR A 115 -4.39 1.36 5.20
N SER A 116 -5.23 0.42 5.59
CA SER A 116 -6.39 0.00 4.79
C SER A 116 -7.58 0.94 4.98
N GLY A 117 -7.78 1.45 6.19
CA GLY A 117 -8.97 2.24 6.55
C GLY A 117 -10.08 1.41 7.16
N GLY A 118 -9.76 0.27 7.77
CA GLY A 118 -10.69 -0.63 8.44
C GLY A 118 -11.00 -1.94 7.71
N ARG A 119 -10.81 -1.99 6.38
CA ARG A 119 -10.92 -3.22 5.56
C ARG A 119 -9.95 -3.15 4.38
N THR A 120 -9.45 -4.31 3.97
CA THR A 120 -8.65 -4.46 2.74
C THR A 120 -9.56 -4.61 1.52
N GLU A 121 -8.96 -4.56 0.33
CA GLU A 121 -9.65 -4.63 -0.95
C GLU A 121 -9.48 -6.00 -1.61
N ASN A 122 -10.51 -6.42 -2.36
CA ASN A 122 -10.34 -7.49 -3.34
C ASN A 122 -9.42 -7.02 -4.48
N SER A 123 -8.60 -7.91 -5.02
CA SER A 123 -7.64 -7.53 -6.07
C SER A 123 -8.30 -6.97 -7.33
N GLU A 124 -9.48 -7.45 -7.71
CA GLU A 124 -10.26 -7.00 -8.88
C GLU A 124 -10.96 -5.65 -8.70
N ASP A 125 -11.06 -5.15 -7.46
CA ASP A 125 -11.62 -3.83 -7.20
C ASP A 125 -10.59 -2.71 -7.39
N VAL A 126 -9.31 -3.06 -7.36
CA VAL A 126 -8.18 -2.12 -7.49
C VAL A 126 -7.36 -2.39 -8.75
N PHE A 127 -7.30 -3.65 -9.19
CA PHE A 127 -6.62 -4.14 -10.38
C PHE A 127 -7.61 -4.92 -11.27
N SER A 128 -7.16 -5.52 -12.36
CA SER A 128 -8.05 -6.13 -13.36
C SER A 128 -8.34 -7.63 -13.15
N THR A 129 -7.77 -8.26 -12.12
CA THR A 129 -7.82 -9.74 -11.99
C THR A 129 -8.16 -10.16 -10.57
N SER A 130 -9.09 -11.10 -10.46
CA SER A 130 -9.44 -11.76 -9.20
C SER A 130 -8.35 -12.77 -8.84
N VAL A 131 -7.84 -12.68 -7.61
CA VAL A 131 -6.73 -13.47 -7.08
C VAL A 131 -7.17 -14.11 -5.76
N PRO A 132 -7.29 -15.44 -5.67
CA PRO A 132 -7.94 -16.14 -4.54
C PRO A 132 -7.42 -15.81 -3.14
N TYR A 133 -6.14 -15.44 -3.02
CA TYR A 133 -5.49 -15.10 -1.75
C TYR A 133 -5.43 -13.59 -1.46
N LEU A 134 -5.90 -12.73 -2.38
CA LEU A 134 -5.99 -11.27 -2.19
C LEU A 134 -7.46 -10.86 -2.13
N ARG A 135 -8.12 -11.20 -1.02
CA ARG A 135 -9.53 -10.92 -0.76
C ARG A 135 -9.68 -9.83 0.32
N SER A 136 -10.83 -9.15 0.33
CA SER A 136 -11.17 -8.21 1.38
C SER A 136 -11.29 -8.92 2.73
N VAL A 137 -10.58 -8.41 3.74
CA VAL A 137 -10.65 -8.83 5.13
C VAL A 137 -10.72 -7.61 6.03
N GLU A 138 -11.23 -7.77 7.25
CA GLU A 138 -11.23 -6.70 8.25
C GLU A 138 -9.82 -6.32 8.68
N SER A 139 -9.58 -5.05 8.99
CA SER A 139 -8.32 -4.55 9.52
C SER A 139 -8.63 -3.55 10.65
N PRO A 140 -9.13 -4.03 11.80
CA PRO A 140 -9.73 -3.16 12.82
C PRO A 140 -8.69 -2.44 13.70
N TYR A 141 -7.41 -2.81 13.61
CA TYR A 141 -6.36 -2.37 14.54
C TYR A 141 -5.45 -1.29 13.93
N GLU A 142 -6.02 -0.30 13.24
CA GLU A 142 -5.26 0.72 12.51
C GLU A 142 -5.36 2.13 13.12
N SER A 143 -5.97 2.27 14.30
CA SER A 143 -6.27 3.57 14.93
C SER A 143 -5.04 4.45 15.14
N ASP A 144 -3.89 3.83 15.37
CA ASP A 144 -2.64 4.51 15.70
C ASP A 144 -1.87 4.94 14.45
N ALA A 145 -2.37 4.58 13.25
CA ALA A 145 -1.73 4.96 12.00
C ALA A 145 -1.85 6.48 11.78
N PRO A 146 -0.72 7.20 11.64
CA PRO A 146 -0.72 8.66 11.53
C PRO A 146 -1.36 9.15 10.22
N ARG A 147 -1.52 8.26 9.24
CA ARG A 147 -2.17 8.53 7.95
C ARG A 147 -3.50 7.79 7.79
N LEU A 148 -4.13 7.36 8.89
CA LEU A 148 -5.46 6.75 8.83
C LEU A 148 -6.49 7.72 8.26
N HIS A 149 -6.45 8.99 8.68
CA HIS A 149 -7.28 10.05 8.13
C HIS A 149 -6.41 11.21 7.68
N ALA A 150 -6.73 11.78 6.52
CA ALA A 150 -6.12 13.00 6.03
C ALA A 150 -7.13 13.83 5.25
N SER A 151 -6.92 15.14 5.18
CA SER A 151 -7.80 16.06 4.46
C SER A 151 -7.00 16.97 3.54
N VAL A 152 -7.50 17.22 2.34
CA VAL A 152 -7.02 18.28 1.45
C VAL A 152 -8.09 19.35 1.36
N LYS A 153 -7.75 20.59 1.70
CA LYS A 153 -8.66 21.75 1.63
C LYS A 153 -8.25 22.64 0.48
N ILE A 154 -9.19 22.92 -0.43
CA ILE A 154 -8.97 23.80 -1.58
C ILE A 154 -10.21 24.65 -1.84
N SER A 155 -10.04 25.77 -2.55
CA SER A 155 -11.19 26.56 -2.99
C SER A 155 -12.02 25.81 -4.04
N VAL A 156 -13.31 26.12 -4.13
CA VAL A 156 -14.19 25.59 -5.19
C VAL A 156 -13.65 25.90 -6.59
N ASP A 157 -13.05 27.09 -6.79
CA ASP A 157 -12.44 27.48 -8.06
C ASP A 157 -11.25 26.59 -8.42
N GLU A 158 -10.37 26.31 -7.45
CA GLU A 158 -9.23 25.42 -7.67
C GLU A 158 -9.68 23.98 -7.95
N PHE A 159 -10.69 23.49 -7.21
CA PHE A 159 -11.27 22.17 -7.44
C PHE A 159 -11.79 22.03 -8.88
N ILE A 160 -12.60 22.99 -9.34
CA ILE A 160 -13.13 23.03 -10.70
C ILE A 160 -11.98 23.11 -11.72
N LYS A 161 -11.00 23.97 -11.49
CA LYS A 161 -9.83 24.14 -12.38
C LYS A 161 -9.06 22.83 -12.54
N LYS A 162 -8.80 22.11 -11.46
CA LYS A 162 -8.06 20.84 -11.49
C LYS A 162 -8.80 19.76 -12.28
N LEU A 163 -10.12 19.63 -12.08
CA LEU A 163 -10.95 18.72 -12.87
C LEU A 163 -10.96 19.11 -14.35
N LYS A 164 -11.20 20.38 -14.67
CA LYS A 164 -11.23 20.88 -16.07
C LYS A 164 -9.89 20.77 -16.79
N SER A 165 -8.79 20.78 -16.05
CA SER A 165 -7.45 20.55 -16.61
C SER A 165 -7.22 19.10 -17.03
N SER A 166 -7.98 18.15 -16.45
CA SER A 166 -7.94 16.72 -16.80
C SER A 166 -9.06 16.32 -17.77
N TYR A 167 -10.20 17.02 -17.73
CA TYR A 167 -11.40 16.75 -18.53
C TYR A 167 -11.97 18.04 -19.14
N VAL A 168 -11.78 18.22 -20.45
CA VAL A 168 -11.94 19.51 -21.15
C VAL A 168 -13.40 19.98 -21.28
N ASN A 169 -14.39 19.10 -21.12
CA ASN A 169 -15.81 19.38 -21.42
C ASN A 169 -16.77 19.29 -20.22
N LEU A 170 -16.27 19.45 -18.99
CA LEU A 170 -17.14 19.41 -17.80
C LEU A 170 -17.93 20.73 -17.63
N ASP A 171 -19.26 20.65 -17.67
CA ASP A 171 -20.17 21.75 -17.32
C ASP A 171 -20.37 21.85 -15.80
N ILE A 172 -19.28 22.19 -15.11
CA ILE A 172 -19.25 22.43 -13.67
C ILE A 172 -18.92 23.88 -13.33
N SER A 173 -19.62 24.40 -12.32
CA SER A 173 -19.53 25.75 -11.77
C SER A 173 -19.78 25.70 -10.26
N LYS A 174 -19.54 26.82 -9.56
CA LYS A 174 -19.79 26.91 -8.11
C LYS A 174 -21.24 26.59 -7.71
N ASN A 175 -22.18 26.86 -8.62
CA ASN A 175 -23.61 26.80 -8.33
C ASN A 175 -24.23 25.42 -8.62
N ASN A 176 -23.57 24.57 -9.41
CA ASN A 176 -24.11 23.26 -9.81
C ASN A 176 -23.23 22.07 -9.37
N LEU A 177 -22.13 22.31 -8.64
CA LEU A 177 -21.15 21.27 -8.34
C LEU A 177 -21.75 20.09 -7.57
N SER A 178 -22.57 20.35 -6.56
CA SER A 178 -23.24 19.32 -5.75
C SER A 178 -24.21 18.46 -6.54
N GLU A 179 -24.81 18.99 -7.61
CA GLU A 179 -25.73 18.25 -8.49
C GLU A 179 -24.98 17.43 -9.55
N LYS A 180 -23.80 17.93 -9.96
CA LYS A 180 -22.99 17.37 -11.04
C LYS A 180 -22.03 16.28 -10.57
N ILE A 181 -21.65 16.26 -9.29
CA ILE A 181 -20.82 15.20 -8.71
C ILE A 181 -21.71 14.14 -8.07
N LYS A 182 -21.64 12.92 -8.58
CA LYS A 182 -22.38 11.77 -8.06
C LYS A 182 -21.43 10.62 -7.77
N LEU A 183 -21.66 9.95 -6.65
CA LEU A 183 -20.95 8.72 -6.33
C LEU A 183 -21.35 7.63 -7.34
N GLY A 184 -20.37 6.92 -7.86
CA GLY A 184 -20.57 5.73 -8.69
C GLY A 184 -20.42 4.47 -7.86
N GLU A 185 -19.57 3.55 -8.31
CA GLU A 185 -19.32 2.28 -7.66
C GLU A 185 -18.32 2.42 -6.50
N VAL A 186 -18.61 1.72 -5.40
CA VAL A 186 -17.75 1.60 -4.22
C VAL A 186 -17.52 0.12 -3.95
N SER A 187 -16.28 -0.27 -3.71
CA SER A 187 -15.91 -1.64 -3.35
C SER A 187 -16.38 -2.00 -1.93
N GLU A 188 -16.32 -3.28 -1.60
CA GLU A 188 -16.63 -3.77 -0.25
C GLU A 188 -15.71 -3.15 0.83
N GLY A 189 -14.45 -2.85 0.50
CA GLY A 189 -13.51 -2.20 1.41
C GLY A 189 -13.69 -0.68 1.52
N GLY A 190 -14.71 -0.12 0.85
CA GLY A 190 -15.08 1.29 0.95
C GLY A 190 -14.31 2.21 -0.01
N LYS A 191 -13.53 1.65 -0.96
CA LYS A 191 -12.85 2.45 -1.97
C LYS A 191 -13.78 2.80 -3.11
N ILE A 192 -13.75 4.07 -3.48
CA ILE A 192 -14.45 4.58 -4.64
C ILE A 192 -13.75 4.04 -5.89
N LYS A 193 -14.46 3.23 -6.66
CA LYS A 193 -14.03 2.75 -7.98
C LYS A 193 -14.31 3.82 -9.02
N THR A 194 -15.53 4.38 -9.01
CA THR A 194 -15.95 5.43 -9.95
C THR A 194 -16.74 6.54 -9.27
N ILE A 195 -16.60 7.75 -9.79
CA ILE A 195 -17.52 8.87 -9.59
C ILE A 195 -17.98 9.39 -10.95
N TYR A 196 -19.13 10.05 -10.97
CA TYR A 196 -19.59 10.77 -12.16
C TYR A 196 -19.50 12.26 -11.90
N VAL A 197 -18.81 12.98 -12.78
CA VAL A 197 -18.76 14.45 -12.78
C VAL A 197 -19.36 14.93 -14.08
N ASP A 198 -20.53 15.57 -14.00
CA ASP A 198 -21.29 16.00 -15.18
C ASP A 198 -21.53 14.85 -16.18
N GLY A 199 -21.88 13.67 -15.65
CA GLY A 199 -22.09 12.45 -16.45
C GLY A 199 -20.81 11.81 -17.00
N THR A 200 -19.64 12.45 -16.87
CA THR A 200 -18.35 11.84 -17.20
C THR A 200 -17.93 10.90 -16.09
N GLU A 201 -17.68 9.63 -16.41
CA GLU A 201 -17.12 8.65 -15.48
C GLU A 201 -15.65 8.95 -15.22
N ILE A 202 -15.27 9.05 -13.96
CA ILE A 202 -13.90 9.28 -13.50
C ILE A 202 -13.59 8.24 -12.43
N THR A 203 -12.46 7.55 -12.56
CA THR A 203 -12.06 6.56 -11.56
C THR A 203 -11.64 7.24 -10.26
N GLY A 204 -11.83 6.57 -9.12
CA GLY A 204 -11.32 7.06 -7.84
C GLY A 204 -9.79 7.25 -7.84
N ARG A 205 -9.07 6.46 -8.66
CA ARG A 205 -7.62 6.59 -8.86
C ARG A 205 -7.24 7.88 -9.56
N GLU A 206 -7.98 8.29 -10.59
CA GLU A 206 -7.77 9.58 -11.26
C GLU A 206 -8.02 10.74 -10.30
N ILE A 207 -9.09 10.70 -9.50
CA ILE A 207 -9.36 11.70 -8.46
C ILE A 207 -8.22 11.75 -7.44
N ARG A 208 -7.77 10.58 -6.97
CA ARG A 208 -6.62 10.47 -6.07
C ARG A 208 -5.39 11.15 -6.66
N THR A 209 -5.11 10.97 -7.95
CA THR A 209 -3.98 11.60 -8.63
C THR A 209 -4.17 13.11 -8.77
N ILE A 210 -5.33 13.57 -9.24
CA ILE A 210 -5.64 14.99 -9.47
C ILE A 210 -5.49 15.81 -8.19
N PHE A 211 -5.92 15.26 -7.06
CA PHE A 211 -5.91 15.94 -5.76
C PHE A 211 -4.80 15.48 -4.82
N ASN A 212 -3.90 14.60 -5.28
CA ASN A 212 -2.80 14.04 -4.50
C ASN A 212 -3.27 13.43 -3.16
N LEU A 213 -4.30 12.59 -3.22
CA LEU A 213 -4.92 11.97 -2.05
C LEU A 213 -4.17 10.71 -1.59
N ASN A 214 -4.33 10.40 -0.30
CA ASN A 214 -3.70 9.23 0.32
C ASN A 214 -4.28 7.89 -0.18
N SER A 215 -5.58 7.85 -0.48
CA SER A 215 -6.29 6.65 -0.93
C SER A 215 -7.41 7.02 -1.90
N THR A 216 -8.14 6.01 -2.38
CA THR A 216 -9.40 6.18 -3.13
C THR A 216 -10.65 6.00 -2.24
N ASN A 217 -10.47 5.90 -0.92
CA ASN A 217 -11.57 5.99 0.04
C ASN A 217 -11.62 7.45 0.52
N PHE A 218 -12.45 8.26 -0.12
CA PHE A 218 -12.56 9.68 0.15
C PHE A 218 -14.00 10.18 0.09
N SER A 219 -14.25 11.34 0.68
CA SER A 219 -15.53 12.06 0.62
C SER A 219 -15.29 13.55 0.40
N PHE A 220 -16.23 14.21 -0.28
CA PHE A 220 -16.22 15.66 -0.47
C PHE A 220 -17.14 16.35 0.54
N ILE A 221 -16.62 17.37 1.21
CA ILE A 221 -17.39 18.23 2.11
C ILE A 221 -17.24 19.67 1.60
N GLN A 222 -18.32 20.27 1.13
CA GLN A 222 -18.32 21.66 0.69
C GLN A 222 -18.80 22.58 1.81
N SER A 223 -18.01 23.60 2.14
CA SER A 223 -18.35 24.65 3.11
C SER A 223 -18.14 26.02 2.47
N GLY A 224 -19.21 26.62 1.96
CA GLY A 224 -19.14 27.89 1.22
C GLY A 224 -18.27 27.78 -0.03
N ASN A 225 -17.16 28.53 -0.07
CA ASN A 225 -16.20 28.54 -1.18
C ASN A 225 -15.02 27.57 -1.00
N GLU A 226 -15.07 26.68 -0.01
CA GLU A 226 -14.06 25.65 0.26
C GLU A 226 -14.63 24.25 0.02
N ILE A 227 -13.79 23.35 -0.50
CA ILE A 227 -14.02 21.91 -0.57
C ILE A 227 -12.92 21.23 0.25
N GLU A 228 -13.35 20.47 1.23
CA GLU A 228 -12.51 19.54 1.98
C GLU A 228 -12.70 18.14 1.43
N ILE A 229 -11.60 17.54 0.98
CA ILE A 229 -11.55 16.15 0.53
C ILE A 229 -10.96 15.33 1.66
N VAL A 230 -11.83 14.64 2.41
CA VAL A 230 -11.42 13.77 3.51
C VAL A 230 -11.11 12.39 2.94
N THR A 231 -9.98 11.82 3.35
CA THR A 231 -9.50 10.51 2.91
C THR A 231 -9.29 9.59 4.10
N THR A 232 -9.58 8.31 3.92
CA THR A 232 -9.35 7.26 4.91
C THR A 232 -8.42 6.19 4.34
N GLY A 233 -7.43 5.78 5.12
CA GLY A 233 -6.37 4.86 4.72
C GLY A 233 -5.29 5.50 3.84
N TYR A 234 -4.21 4.73 3.60
CA TYR A 234 -3.08 5.14 2.79
C TYR A 234 -2.53 3.97 1.97
N GLY A 235 -2.58 4.12 0.63
CA GLY A 235 -2.12 3.10 -0.32
C GLY A 235 -3.26 2.38 -1.05
N HIS A 236 -2.90 1.30 -1.76
CA HIS A 236 -3.82 0.63 -2.68
C HIS A 236 -4.81 -0.31 -1.99
N GLY A 237 -4.56 -0.76 -0.76
CA GLY A 237 -5.56 -1.48 0.06
C GLY A 237 -5.61 -2.99 -0.11
N VAL A 238 -4.82 -3.57 -1.02
CA VAL A 238 -4.87 -4.99 -1.35
C VAL A 238 -3.81 -5.75 -0.56
N GLY A 239 -4.16 -6.93 -0.05
CA GLY A 239 -3.26 -7.78 0.75
C GLY A 239 -2.96 -7.19 2.13
N MET A 240 -1.72 -7.26 2.58
CA MET A 240 -1.35 -6.94 3.96
C MET A 240 -1.34 -5.44 4.24
N SER A 241 -2.05 -5.00 5.29
CA SER A 241 -1.86 -3.67 5.86
C SER A 241 -0.69 -3.67 6.83
N GLN A 242 0.26 -2.73 6.67
CA GLN A 242 1.41 -2.58 7.56
C GLN A 242 0.99 -2.14 8.96
N TRP A 243 0.14 -1.12 9.06
CA TRP A 243 -0.40 -0.66 10.34
C TRP A 243 -1.39 -1.65 10.94
N GLY A 244 -2.13 -2.39 10.11
CA GLY A 244 -2.98 -3.47 10.60
C GLY A 244 -2.17 -4.65 11.14
N ALA A 245 -1.03 -4.98 10.53
CA ALA A 245 -0.08 -5.96 11.07
C ALA A 245 0.53 -5.50 12.40
N GLU A 246 0.89 -4.22 12.52
CA GLU A 246 1.34 -3.63 13.79
C GLU A 246 0.28 -3.75 14.88
N GLY A 247 -0.96 -3.33 14.58
CA GLY A 247 -2.05 -3.42 15.53
C GLY A 247 -2.36 -4.85 15.97
N MET A 248 -2.36 -5.82 15.04
CA MET A 248 -2.48 -7.24 15.37
C MET A 248 -1.33 -7.69 16.28
N ALA A 249 -0.08 -7.37 15.94
CA ALA A 249 1.06 -7.73 16.77
C ALA A 249 0.97 -7.11 18.18
N GLY A 250 0.49 -5.87 18.29
CA GLY A 250 0.19 -5.20 19.57
C GLY A 250 -0.94 -5.86 20.38
N LYS A 251 -1.81 -6.66 19.74
CA LYS A 251 -2.82 -7.52 20.40
C LYS A 251 -2.29 -8.92 20.70
N GLY A 252 -1.02 -9.22 20.43
CA GLY A 252 -0.38 -10.49 20.76
C GLY A 252 -0.47 -11.57 19.68
N TYR A 253 -0.95 -11.23 18.47
CA TYR A 253 -0.93 -12.16 17.34
C TYR A 253 0.50 -12.36 16.83
N GLY A 254 0.86 -13.60 16.47
CA GLY A 254 2.15 -13.90 15.85
C GLY A 254 2.16 -13.58 14.36
N TYR A 255 3.35 -13.47 13.76
CA TYR A 255 3.50 -13.13 12.34
C TYR A 255 2.78 -14.12 11.40
N LEU A 256 2.65 -15.40 11.78
CA LEU A 256 1.91 -16.39 11.00
C LEU A 256 0.41 -16.11 10.99
N ASP A 257 -0.15 -15.67 12.11
CA ASP A 257 -1.57 -15.30 12.23
C ASP A 257 -1.85 -14.06 11.38
N ILE A 258 -0.96 -13.06 11.46
CA ILE A 258 -1.02 -11.84 10.64
C ILE A 258 -1.02 -12.19 9.14
N LEU A 259 -0.07 -13.03 8.70
CA LEU A 259 0.03 -13.41 7.28
C LEU A 259 -1.21 -14.17 6.80
N LYS A 260 -1.71 -15.13 7.59
CA LYS A 260 -2.90 -15.91 7.24
C LYS A 260 -4.20 -15.10 7.28
N HIS A 261 -4.22 -14.04 8.08
CA HIS A 261 -5.33 -13.09 8.11
C HIS A 261 -5.42 -12.28 6.81
N TYR A 262 -4.31 -11.68 6.38
CA TYR A 262 -4.29 -10.79 5.21
C TYR A 262 -4.23 -11.53 3.86
N PHE A 263 -3.74 -12.76 3.85
CA PHE A 263 -3.63 -13.57 2.63
C PHE A 263 -4.48 -14.84 2.79
N THR A 264 -5.64 -14.85 2.13
CA THR A 264 -6.66 -15.89 2.31
C THR A 264 -6.18 -17.25 1.80
N ASN A 265 -6.38 -18.30 2.60
CA ASN A 265 -6.12 -19.70 2.22
C ASN A 265 -4.68 -19.96 1.73
N ILE A 266 -3.70 -19.24 2.27
CA ILE A 266 -2.28 -19.49 1.99
C ILE A 266 -1.67 -20.51 2.93
N ASP A 267 -0.55 -21.08 2.49
CA ASP A 267 0.39 -21.83 3.30
C ASP A 267 1.72 -21.09 3.40
N ILE A 268 2.48 -21.40 4.45
CA ILE A 268 3.85 -20.94 4.62
C ILE A 268 4.78 -22.09 4.24
N ALA A 269 5.51 -21.93 3.14
CA ALA A 269 6.53 -22.88 2.72
C ALA A 269 7.92 -22.43 3.17
N LYS A 270 8.84 -23.39 3.37
CA LYS A 270 10.25 -23.11 3.66
C LYS A 270 11.13 -23.56 2.50
N ILE A 271 11.76 -22.60 1.83
CA ILE A 271 12.78 -22.87 0.81
C ILE A 271 14.13 -23.17 1.48
N LYS A 272 14.87 -24.10 0.89
CA LYS A 272 16.22 -24.50 1.33
C LYS A 272 17.27 -23.54 0.79
#